data_AF-A0A6I8MY75-F1
#
_entry.id   AF-A0A6I8MY75-F1
#
_cell.length_a   1.000
_cell.length_b   1.000
_cell.length_c   1.000
_cell.angle_alpha   90.00
_cell.angle_beta   90.00
_cell.angle_gamma   90.00
#
_symmetry.space_group_name_H-M   'P 1'
#
loop_
_entity.id
_entity.type
_entity.pdbx_description
1 polymer ?
#
loop_
_entity_poly.entity_id
_entity_poly.type
_entity_poly.pdbx_seq_one_letter_code
_entity_poly.pdbx_strand_id
1 'polypeptide(L)'
;MGIRQPRGGLPHDPVAAPALRTVLAQVRWSRYSPDYREPQLDKASYRKPVGEMTEEEKYERELRSTQLIKAAPAGRTTSVFEDPTISKFTNMMMKGGNKVLARSLMLETLETLKRKQFEKFHATPEQERGSIERNPYVVFHQALKNCQPIIGLVSVLKGGHSYQVRPMGPGGAIP
;
A
#
# COMPACT_ATOMS: atom_id res chain seq x y z
N MET A 1 -27.12 -73.32 -26.86
CA MET A 1 -26.24 -73.69 -25.74
C MET A 1 -25.74 -72.42 -25.07
N GLY A 2 -26.34 -72.06 -23.95
CA GLY A 2 -26.01 -70.85 -23.20
C GLY A 2 -24.79 -71.08 -22.30
N ILE A 3 -23.76 -70.25 -22.47
CA ILE A 3 -22.60 -70.21 -21.59
C ILE A 3 -22.82 -69.03 -20.64
N ARG A 4 -23.13 -69.34 -19.38
CA ARG A 4 -23.13 -68.38 -18.26
C ARG A 4 -21.69 -68.04 -17.92
N GLN A 5 -21.34 -66.75 -17.88
CA GLN A 5 -20.18 -66.26 -17.13
C GLN A 5 -20.66 -65.43 -15.92
N PRO A 6 -20.00 -65.53 -14.75
CA PRO A 6 -20.45 -64.91 -13.51
C PRO A 6 -20.02 -63.44 -13.39
N ARG A 7 -20.88 -62.68 -12.72
CA ARG A 7 -20.68 -61.29 -12.31
C ARG A 7 -19.50 -61.18 -11.33
N GLY A 8 -18.46 -60.46 -11.70
CA GLY A 8 -17.45 -59.94 -10.79
C GLY A 8 -17.50 -58.41 -10.79
N GLY A 9 -18.13 -57.83 -9.78
CA GLY A 9 -18.11 -56.38 -9.54
C GLY A 9 -16.91 -55.99 -8.70
N LEU A 10 -16.14 -55.02 -9.17
CA LEU A 10 -15.18 -54.24 -8.39
C LEU A 10 -15.48 -52.76 -8.65
N PRO A 11 -15.96 -51.98 -7.66
CA PRO A 11 -15.97 -50.54 -7.79
C PRO A 11 -14.56 -50.01 -7.49
N HIS A 12 -13.83 -49.62 -8.54
CA HIS A 12 -12.68 -48.74 -8.40
C HIS A 12 -13.18 -47.30 -8.36
N ASP A 13 -13.60 -46.85 -7.18
CA ASP A 13 -13.63 -45.41 -6.89
C ASP A 13 -12.20 -44.97 -6.53
N PRO A 14 -11.60 -44.02 -7.25
CA PRO A 14 -10.35 -43.43 -6.81
C PRO A 14 -10.65 -42.53 -5.60
N VAL A 15 -10.24 -42.98 -4.42
CA VAL A 15 -10.21 -42.17 -3.20
C VAL A 15 -9.36 -40.93 -3.50
N ALA A 16 -10.03 -39.80 -3.69
CA ALA A 16 -9.38 -38.50 -3.82
C ALA A 16 -8.55 -38.24 -2.56
N ALA A 17 -7.22 -38.21 -2.74
CA ALA A 17 -6.30 -37.87 -1.67
C ALA A 17 -6.68 -36.48 -1.11
N PRO A 18 -6.83 -36.32 0.22
CA PRO A 18 -7.10 -35.01 0.78
C PRO A 18 -5.92 -34.10 0.49
N ALA A 19 -6.15 -33.07 -0.32
CA ALA A 19 -5.21 -31.98 -0.51
C ALA A 19 -4.84 -31.46 0.88
N LEU A 20 -3.60 -31.70 1.31
CA LEU A 20 -3.05 -31.14 2.53
C LEU A 20 -3.17 -29.62 2.41
N ARG A 21 -4.22 -29.06 3.01
CA ARG A 21 -4.33 -27.62 3.22
C ARG A 21 -3.16 -27.28 4.13
N THR A 22 -2.09 -26.77 3.54
CA THR A 22 -0.96 -26.21 4.28
C THR A 22 -1.55 -25.10 5.13
N VAL A 23 -1.75 -25.38 6.41
CA VAL A 23 -2.19 -24.37 7.36
C VAL A 23 -1.00 -23.43 7.51
N LEU A 24 -0.99 -22.34 6.74
CA LEU A 24 -0.05 -21.25 6.93
C LEU A 24 -0.32 -20.68 8.32
N ALA A 25 0.42 -21.17 9.32
CA ALA A 25 0.37 -20.62 10.66
C ALA A 25 0.80 -19.15 10.56
N GLN A 26 -0.15 -18.25 10.80
CA GLN A 26 0.12 -16.82 10.77
C GLN A 26 1.13 -16.50 11.86
N VAL A 27 2.37 -16.22 11.46
CA VAL A 27 3.41 -15.74 12.37
C VAL A 27 2.94 -14.38 12.90
N ARG A 28 2.58 -14.31 14.18
CA ARG A 28 2.12 -13.08 14.84
C ARG A 28 3.25 -12.08 15.13
N TRP A 29 4.49 -12.42 14.80
CA TRP A 29 5.71 -11.67 15.12
C TRP A 29 6.58 -11.45 13.88
N SER A 30 7.46 -10.45 13.93
CA SER A 30 8.48 -10.24 12.89
C SER A 30 9.38 -11.47 12.77
N ARG A 31 9.66 -11.90 11.53
CA ARG A 31 10.67 -12.93 11.23
C ARG A 31 12.10 -12.39 11.24
N TYR A 32 12.27 -11.08 11.09
CA TYR A 32 13.56 -10.41 11.13
C TYR A 32 13.94 -10.07 12.57
N SER A 33 15.20 -10.30 12.94
CA SER A 33 15.79 -9.83 14.20
C SER A 33 15.80 -8.30 14.29
N PRO A 34 15.84 -7.71 15.50
CA PRO A 34 15.88 -6.26 15.69
C PRO A 34 17.05 -5.56 14.99
N ASP A 35 18.16 -6.28 14.78
CA ASP A 35 19.37 -5.74 14.14
C ASP A 35 19.19 -5.44 12.64
N TYR A 36 18.14 -6.00 12.01
CA TYR A 36 17.87 -5.79 10.59
C TYR A 36 17.35 -4.38 10.31
N ARG A 37 18.04 -3.66 9.43
CA ARG A 37 17.62 -2.35 8.95
C ARG A 37 16.67 -2.43 7.76
N GLU A 38 15.84 -1.41 7.61
CA GLU A 38 14.95 -1.29 6.45
C GLU A 38 15.73 -0.98 5.17
N PRO A 39 15.28 -1.52 4.02
CA PRO A 39 15.92 -1.29 2.74
C PRO A 39 15.65 0.14 2.26
N GLN A 40 16.68 0.82 1.77
CA GLN A 40 16.55 2.10 1.10
C GLN A 40 16.31 1.89 -0.39
N LEU A 41 15.15 2.36 -0.87
CA LEU A 41 14.69 2.11 -2.25
C LEU A 41 14.93 3.32 -3.17
N ASP A 42 15.25 4.49 -2.60
CA ASP A 42 15.33 5.73 -3.35
C ASP A 42 16.68 5.80 -4.08
N LYS A 43 16.67 5.63 -5.41
CA LYS A 43 17.89 5.60 -6.25
C LYS A 43 18.74 6.87 -6.12
N ALA A 44 18.09 8.02 -5.90
CA ALA A 44 18.76 9.31 -5.77
C ALA A 44 19.79 9.30 -4.63
N SER A 45 19.51 8.62 -3.53
CA SER A 45 20.39 8.53 -2.37
C SER A 45 21.75 7.89 -2.68
N TYR A 46 21.76 6.86 -3.51
CA TYR A 46 22.97 6.16 -3.93
C TYR A 46 23.77 6.92 -4.99
N ARG A 47 23.08 7.74 -5.79
CA ARG A 47 23.71 8.54 -6.85
C ARG A 47 24.39 9.81 -6.35
N LYS A 48 24.16 10.21 -5.09
CA LYS A 48 24.83 11.37 -4.49
C LYS A 48 26.36 11.16 -4.44
N PRO A 49 27.16 12.06 -5.04
CA PRO A 49 28.62 11.96 -5.03
C PRO A 49 29.19 12.25 -3.63
N VAL A 50 30.37 11.70 -3.33
CA VAL A 50 31.01 11.79 -2.00
C VAL A 50 31.35 13.22 -1.58
N GLY A 51 31.54 14.13 -2.54
CA GLY A 51 31.82 15.55 -2.27
C GLY A 51 30.61 16.33 -1.73
N GLU A 52 29.39 15.89 -2.03
CA GLU A 52 28.14 16.58 -1.63
C GLU A 52 27.49 15.95 -0.38
N MET A 53 28.02 14.83 0.10
CA MET A 53 27.50 14.16 1.29
C MET A 53 28.03 14.79 2.56
N THR A 54 27.16 14.92 3.56
CA THR A 54 27.54 15.29 4.92
C THR A 54 28.39 14.19 5.56
N GLU A 55 29.16 14.53 6.60
CA GLU A 55 29.94 13.54 7.36
C GLU A 55 29.04 12.46 7.97
N GLU A 56 27.84 12.84 8.40
CA GLU A 56 26.80 11.94 8.91
C GLU A 56 26.32 10.94 7.85
N GLU A 57 25.98 11.41 6.64
CA GLU A 57 25.53 10.54 5.54
C GLU A 57 26.63 9.54 5.12
N LYS A 58 27.90 9.96 5.19
CA LYS A 58 29.05 9.08 4.93
C LYS A 58 29.16 7.99 5.99
N TYR A 59 29.08 8.37 7.26
CA TYR A 59 29.10 7.43 8.38
C TYR A 59 27.94 6.42 8.30
N GLU A 60 26.72 6.88 7.98
CA GLU A 60 25.57 5.97 7.81
C GLU A 60 25.75 5.00 6.65
N ARG A 61 26.35 5.45 5.54
CA ARG A 61 26.62 4.60 4.37
C ARG A 61 27.64 3.50 4.72
N GLU A 62 28.69 3.84 5.47
CA GLU A 62 29.65 2.87 5.98
C GLU A 62 29.00 1.89 6.95
N LEU A 63 28.18 2.38 7.88
CA LEU A 63 27.47 1.54 8.85
C LEU A 63 26.51 0.55 8.17
N ARG A 64 25.84 0.97 7.09
CA ARG A 64 24.94 0.10 6.30
C ARG A 64 25.67 -0.97 5.49
N SER A 65 26.97 -0.82 5.24
CA SER A 65 27.75 -1.84 4.52
C SER A 65 27.97 -3.11 5.34
N THR A 66 28.00 -2.99 6.67
CA THR A 66 28.24 -4.11 7.59
C THR A 66 26.96 -4.64 8.23
N GLN A 67 25.91 -3.81 8.31
CA GLN A 67 24.63 -4.20 8.90
C GLN A 67 23.78 -5.10 7.99
N LEU A 68 22.95 -5.94 8.62
CA LEU A 68 21.98 -6.77 7.92
C LEU A 68 20.79 -5.91 7.44
N ILE A 69 20.38 -6.10 6.18
CA ILE A 69 19.28 -5.34 5.56
C ILE A 69 18.13 -6.29 5.24
N LYS A 70 16.89 -5.86 5.54
CA LYS A 70 15.67 -6.63 5.20
C LYS A 70 15.47 -6.69 3.69
N ALA A 71 14.75 -7.72 3.24
CA ALA A 71 14.34 -7.79 1.85
C ALA A 71 13.41 -6.63 1.49
N ALA A 72 13.56 -6.10 0.27
CA ALA A 72 12.67 -5.09 -0.28
C ALA A 72 11.22 -5.62 -0.34
N PRO A 73 10.23 -4.86 0.12
CA PRO A 73 8.84 -5.28 0.04
C PRO A 73 8.38 -5.31 -1.43
N ALA A 74 7.65 -6.36 -1.82
CA ALA A 74 7.17 -6.52 -3.20
C ALA A 74 6.23 -5.40 -3.68
N GLY A 75 5.62 -4.67 -2.75
CA GLY A 75 4.71 -3.57 -3.04
C GLY A 75 5.37 -2.21 -3.24
N ARG A 76 6.67 -2.08 -2.98
CA ARG A 76 7.42 -0.84 -3.18
C ARG A 76 8.55 -1.05 -4.19
N THR A 77 8.58 -0.23 -5.22
CA THR A 77 9.55 -0.29 -6.30
C THR A 77 10.32 1.02 -6.40
N THR A 78 11.37 1.00 -7.22
CA THR A 78 12.25 2.15 -7.46
C THR A 78 11.86 2.93 -8.73
N SER A 79 10.59 2.75 -9.16
CA SER A 79 10.00 3.40 -10.33
C SER A 79 9.66 4.86 -10.04
N VAL A 80 9.80 5.72 -11.04
CA VAL A 80 9.44 7.15 -10.93
C VAL A 80 7.92 7.36 -10.88
N PHE A 81 7.14 6.40 -11.41
CA PHE A 81 5.68 6.46 -11.41
C PHE A 81 5.04 5.95 -10.12
N GLU A 82 5.84 5.44 -9.19
CA GLU A 82 5.32 4.98 -7.92
C GLU A 82 5.15 6.14 -6.94
N ASP A 83 3.93 6.31 -6.47
CA ASP A 83 3.58 7.27 -5.45
C ASP A 83 3.25 6.54 -4.13
N PRO A 84 3.96 6.82 -3.03
CA PRO A 84 3.69 6.18 -1.75
C PRO A 84 2.29 6.48 -1.21
N THR A 85 1.69 7.65 -1.49
CA THR A 85 0.35 7.98 -1.00
C THR A 85 -0.71 7.17 -1.73
N ILE A 86 -0.58 6.99 -3.04
CA ILE A 86 -1.49 6.18 -3.85
C ILE A 86 -1.33 4.71 -3.52
N SER A 87 -0.10 4.22 -3.34
CA SER A 87 0.15 2.85 -2.90
C SER A 87 -0.51 2.59 -1.53
N LYS A 88 -0.39 3.54 -0.58
CA LYS A 88 -1.05 3.45 0.72
C LYS A 88 -2.57 3.48 0.61
N PHE A 89 -3.13 4.39 -0.17
CA PHE A 89 -4.57 4.50 -0.40
C PHE A 89 -5.14 3.24 -1.04
N THR A 90 -4.44 2.68 -2.03
CA THR A 90 -4.79 1.40 -2.67
C THR A 90 -4.81 0.26 -1.64
N ASN A 91 -3.85 0.23 -0.72
CA ASN A 91 -3.83 -0.77 0.36
C ASN A 91 -4.97 -0.56 1.38
N MET A 92 -5.42 0.67 1.62
CA MET A 92 -6.57 0.95 2.50
C MET A 92 -7.90 0.56 1.85
N MET A 93 -8.03 0.72 0.54
CA MET A 93 -9.21 0.30 -0.23
C MET A 93 -9.30 -1.22 -0.38
N MET A 94 -8.14 -1.91 -0.37
CA MET A 94 -8.05 -3.35 -0.56
C MET A 94 -8.79 -4.13 0.52
N LYS A 95 -9.62 -5.10 0.11
CA LYS A 95 -10.33 -6.03 0.99
C LYS A 95 -9.89 -7.46 0.72
N GLY A 96 -9.74 -8.27 1.77
CA GLY A 96 -9.41 -9.70 1.66
C GLY A 96 -8.09 -10.00 0.93
N GLY A 97 -7.14 -9.07 0.89
CA GLY A 97 -5.86 -9.24 0.19
C GLY A 97 -5.94 -9.15 -1.34
N ASN A 98 -7.09 -8.77 -1.92
CA ASN A 98 -7.23 -8.65 -3.37
C ASN A 98 -6.65 -7.32 -3.90
N LYS A 99 -5.32 -7.31 -4.06
CA LYS A 99 -4.58 -6.13 -4.52
C LYS A 99 -4.82 -5.78 -5.99
N VAL A 100 -5.13 -6.79 -6.82
CA VAL A 100 -5.38 -6.60 -8.25
C VAL A 100 -6.64 -5.75 -8.47
N LEU A 101 -7.72 -6.10 -7.77
CA LEU A 101 -8.98 -5.34 -7.84
C LEU A 101 -8.83 -3.91 -7.28
N ALA A 102 -8.18 -3.77 -6.13
CA ALA A 102 -7.96 -2.43 -5.55
C ALA A 102 -7.16 -1.53 -6.51
N ARG A 103 -6.14 -2.11 -7.17
CA ARG A 103 -5.34 -1.39 -8.16
C ARG A 103 -6.14 -1.00 -9.40
N SER A 104 -6.99 -1.89 -9.93
CA SER A 104 -7.81 -1.58 -11.11
C SER A 104 -8.79 -0.44 -10.82
N LEU A 105 -9.46 -0.47 -9.66
CA LEU A 105 -10.38 0.58 -9.22
C LEU A 105 -9.67 1.93 -9.04
N MET A 106 -8.47 1.93 -8.46
CA MET A 106 -7.69 3.16 -8.32
C MET A 106 -7.29 3.75 -9.68
N LEU A 107 -6.88 2.90 -10.63
CA LEU A 107 -6.52 3.33 -11.99
C LEU A 107 -7.74 3.90 -12.74
N GLU A 108 -8.89 3.22 -12.66
CA GLU A 108 -10.15 3.68 -13.23
C GLU A 108 -10.59 5.03 -12.63
N THR A 109 -10.37 5.23 -11.33
CA THR A 109 -10.66 6.50 -10.64
C THR A 109 -9.77 7.63 -11.18
N LEU A 110 -8.45 7.41 -11.32
CA LEU A 110 -7.52 8.40 -11.89
C LEU A 110 -7.84 8.70 -13.35
N GLU A 111 -8.25 7.69 -14.12
CA GLU A 111 -8.68 7.84 -15.50
C GLU A 111 -9.95 8.71 -15.59
N THR A 112 -10.96 8.40 -14.78
CA THR A 112 -12.23 9.14 -14.74
C THR A 112 -12.01 10.59 -14.32
N LEU A 113 -11.14 10.82 -13.32
CA LEU A 113 -10.74 12.18 -12.92
C LEU A 113 -10.10 12.94 -14.08
N LYS A 114 -9.16 12.30 -14.78
CA LYS A 114 -8.51 12.91 -15.94
C LYS A 114 -9.53 13.21 -17.05
N ARG A 115 -10.41 12.27 -17.41
CA ARG A 115 -11.47 12.48 -18.42
C ARG A 115 -12.36 13.67 -18.07
N LYS A 116 -12.89 13.73 -16.84
CA LYS A 116 -13.73 14.84 -16.36
C LYS A 116 -13.01 16.20 -16.40
N GLN A 117 -11.73 16.25 -16.04
CA GLN A 117 -10.96 17.49 -16.09
C GLN A 117 -10.70 17.94 -17.52
N PHE A 118 -10.51 17.01 -18.46
CA PHE A 118 -10.36 17.32 -19.89
C PHE A 118 -11.68 17.80 -20.51
N GLU A 119 -12.80 17.18 -20.18
CA GLU A 119 -14.13 17.63 -20.62
C GLU A 119 -14.40 19.08 -20.16
N LYS A 120 -14.10 19.38 -18.89
CA LYS A 120 -14.19 20.75 -18.36
C LYS A 120 -13.27 21.71 -19.11
N PHE A 121 -12.02 21.32 -19.34
CA PHE A 121 -11.05 22.15 -20.05
C PHE A 121 -11.51 22.53 -21.46
N HIS A 122 -12.12 21.61 -22.20
CA HIS A 122 -12.64 21.90 -23.54
C HIS A 122 -13.89 22.78 -23.49
N ALA A 123 -14.75 22.59 -22.48
CA ALA A 123 -15.97 23.38 -22.30
C ALA A 123 -15.70 24.84 -21.86
N THR A 124 -14.59 25.10 -21.16
CA THR A 124 -14.27 26.43 -20.61
C THR A 124 -13.57 27.34 -21.64
N PRO A 125 -13.89 28.65 -21.69
CA PRO A 125 -13.21 29.63 -22.55
C PRO A 125 -11.75 29.89 -22.14
N GLU A 126 -10.96 30.42 -23.07
CA GLU A 126 -9.50 30.45 -23.03
C GLU A 126 -8.87 31.23 -21.85
N GLN A 127 -9.61 32.14 -21.24
CA GLN A 127 -9.16 32.94 -20.10
C GLN A 127 -9.05 32.13 -18.79
N GLU A 128 -9.93 31.15 -18.57
CA GLU A 128 -9.96 30.34 -17.33
C GLU A 128 -9.24 28.99 -17.50
N ARG A 129 -8.89 28.65 -18.74
CA ARG A 129 -8.20 27.42 -19.13
C ARG A 129 -6.86 27.20 -18.43
N GLY A 130 -6.17 28.27 -18.04
CA GLY A 130 -4.91 28.21 -17.31
C GLY A 130 -5.04 27.75 -15.85
N SER A 131 -6.22 27.93 -15.23
CA SER A 131 -6.44 27.59 -13.82
C SER A 131 -6.82 26.12 -13.59
N ILE A 132 -7.23 25.40 -14.65
CA ILE A 132 -7.71 24.03 -14.53
C ILE A 132 -6.52 23.06 -14.48
N GLU A 133 -6.31 22.47 -13.30
CA GLU A 133 -5.33 21.40 -13.12
C GLU A 133 -5.81 20.08 -13.73
N ARG A 134 -5.06 19.59 -14.73
CA ARG A 134 -5.36 18.35 -15.48
C ARG A 134 -4.63 17.13 -14.94
N ASN A 135 -3.63 17.33 -14.09
CA ASN A 135 -2.86 16.23 -13.53
C ASN A 135 -3.65 15.55 -12.39
N PRO A 136 -4.10 14.29 -12.56
CA PRO A 136 -4.93 13.63 -11.56
C PRO A 136 -4.18 13.39 -10.23
N TYR A 137 -2.85 13.25 -10.26
CA TYR A 137 -2.04 13.08 -9.05
C TYR A 137 -2.09 14.34 -8.17
N VAL A 138 -1.89 15.52 -8.76
CA VAL A 138 -1.91 16.79 -8.02
C VAL A 138 -3.29 17.04 -7.42
N VAL A 139 -4.34 16.81 -8.21
CA VAL A 139 -5.73 16.94 -7.73
C VAL A 139 -6.00 15.98 -6.57
N PHE A 140 -5.52 14.74 -6.65
CA PHE A 140 -5.67 13.75 -5.58
C PHE A 140 -4.95 14.19 -4.30
N HIS A 141 -3.69 14.60 -4.39
CA HIS A 141 -2.93 15.08 -3.22
C HIS A 141 -3.55 16.33 -2.60
N GLN A 142 -4.02 17.27 -3.44
CA GLN A 142 -4.68 18.47 -2.95
C GLN A 142 -6.01 18.14 -2.27
N ALA A 143 -6.80 17.24 -2.84
CA ALA A 143 -8.04 16.78 -2.23
C ALA A 143 -7.79 16.14 -0.85
N LEU A 144 -6.75 15.30 -0.73
CA LEU A 144 -6.39 14.71 0.56
C LEU A 144 -5.98 15.77 1.58
N LYS A 145 -5.15 16.76 1.20
CA LYS A 145 -4.78 17.87 2.09
C LYS A 145 -6.00 18.68 2.56
N ASN A 146 -6.94 18.93 1.66
CA ASN A 146 -8.16 19.65 1.98
C ASN A 146 -9.09 18.86 2.92
N CYS A 147 -9.06 17.53 2.84
CA CYS A 147 -9.86 16.66 3.71
C CYS A 147 -9.20 16.37 5.07
N GLN A 148 -7.96 16.82 5.31
CA GLN A 148 -7.29 16.59 6.58
C GLN A 148 -7.92 17.44 7.69
N PRO A 149 -8.43 16.83 8.78
CA PRO A 149 -8.99 17.58 9.89
C PRO A 149 -7.88 18.28 10.68
N ILE A 150 -8.08 19.56 11.00
CA ILE A 150 -7.14 20.35 11.81
C ILE A 150 -7.28 20.01 13.30
N ILE A 151 -8.45 19.57 13.73
CA ILE A 151 -8.79 19.30 15.13
C ILE A 151 -9.28 17.87 15.27
N GLY A 152 -8.61 17.09 16.13
CA GLY A 152 -9.11 15.81 16.64
C GLY A 152 -9.75 15.97 18.02
N LEU A 153 -10.56 14.99 18.43
CA LEU A 153 -11.03 14.83 19.81
C LEU A 153 -10.44 13.53 20.37
N VAL A 154 -10.02 13.57 21.63
CA VAL A 154 -9.54 12.39 22.37
C VAL A 154 -10.45 12.19 23.58
N SER A 155 -10.98 10.98 23.72
CA SER A 155 -11.78 10.59 24.88
C SER A 155 -10.89 10.34 26.08
N VAL A 156 -11.05 11.13 27.14
CA VAL A 156 -10.38 10.93 28.43
C VAL A 156 -11.41 10.46 29.44
N LEU A 157 -11.18 9.28 30.03
CA LEU A 157 -12.02 8.75 31.09
C LEU A 157 -11.62 9.40 32.42
N LYS A 158 -12.55 10.09 33.08
CA LYS A 158 -12.35 10.66 34.42
C LYS A 158 -13.63 10.51 35.24
N GLY A 159 -13.53 9.90 36.42
CA GLY A 159 -14.67 9.72 37.33
C GLY A 159 -15.83 8.92 36.73
N GLY A 160 -15.54 7.92 35.88
CA GLY A 160 -16.57 7.09 35.24
C GLY A 160 -17.24 7.72 34.00
N HIS A 161 -16.92 8.97 33.67
CA HIS A 161 -17.40 9.65 32.47
C HIS A 161 -16.28 9.84 31.45
N SER A 162 -16.62 9.71 30.16
CA SER A 162 -15.70 9.94 29.05
C SER A 162 -15.89 11.35 28.50
N TYR A 163 -14.86 12.18 28.60
CA TYR A 163 -14.86 13.55 28.11
C TYR A 163 -14.10 13.64 26.79
N GLN A 164 -14.68 14.30 25.79
CA GLN A 164 -14.00 14.58 24.52
C GLN A 164 -13.19 15.87 24.68
N VAL A 165 -11.87 15.75 24.75
CA VAL A 165 -10.96 16.87 24.93
C VAL A 165 -10.16 17.09 23.65
N ARG A 166 -9.88 18.35 23.30
CA ARG A 166 -8.93 18.64 22.22
C ARG A 166 -7.52 18.26 22.67
N PRO A 167 -6.79 17.42 21.91
CA PRO A 167 -5.40 17.08 22.24
C PRO A 167 -4.54 18.35 22.18
N MET A 168 -3.70 18.52 23.18
CA MET A 168 -2.78 19.65 23.32
C MET A 168 -1.54 19.42 22.43
N GLY A 169 -1.68 19.55 21.10
CA GLY A 169 -0.52 19.52 20.20
C GLY A 169 -0.84 19.37 18.71
N PRO A 170 0.00 19.92 17.81
CA PRO A 170 -0.20 19.88 16.35
C PRO A 170 0.07 18.51 15.70
N GLY A 171 0.17 17.42 16.48
CA GLY A 171 0.50 16.07 16.00
C GLY A 171 -0.64 15.06 16.06
N GLY A 172 -1.87 15.49 16.38
CA GLY A 172 -3.02 14.63 16.64
C GLY A 172 -3.84 14.20 15.42
N ALA A 173 -3.21 13.91 14.28
CA ALA A 173 -3.85 13.12 13.23
C ALA A 173 -3.47 11.65 13.47
N ILE A 174 -4.27 10.93 14.25
CA ILE A 174 -4.11 9.51 14.60
C ILE A 174 -4.91 8.69 13.55
N PRO A 175 -4.46 7.47 13.15
CA PRO A 175 -4.58 6.92 11.79
C PRO A 175 -5.97 6.46 11.34
#